data_AF-A0A1F9TWS6-F1
#
_entry.id   AF-A0A1F9TWS6-F1
#
_cell.length_a   1.000
_cell.length_b   1.000
_cell.length_c   1.000
_cell.angle_alpha   90.00
_cell.angle_beta   90.00
_cell.angle_gamma   90.00
#
_symmetry.space_group_name_H-M   'P 1'
#
loop_
_entity.id
_entity.type
_entity.pdbx_description
1 polymer ?
#
loop_
_entity_poly.entity_id
_entity_poly.type
_entity_poly.pdbx_seq_one_letter_code
_entity_poly.pdbx_strand_id
1 'polypeptide(L)' 'MEENLFVLAKEYINLIEKIEKTSDPRKLQTLEEKRAELHWMFIDLLKKQGIKFKDRDHATRIAYRIANGEL' A
#
# COMPACT_ATOMS: atom_id res chain seq x y z
N MET A 1 -13.90 -5.16 -9.46
CA MET A 1 -12.58 -5.76 -9.15
C MET A 1 -11.49 -4.71 -9.11
N GLU A 2 -11.51 -3.73 -10.02
CA GLU A 2 -10.60 -2.57 -10.04
C GLU A 2 -10.83 -1.59 -8.86
N GLU A 3 -12.08 -1.34 -8.45
CA GLU A 3 -12.38 -0.49 -7.27
C GLU A 3 -11.65 -0.94 -6.00
N ASN A 4 -11.51 -2.25 -5.79
CA ASN A 4 -10.83 -2.78 -4.61
C ASN A 4 -9.33 -2.50 -4.62
N LEU A 5 -8.69 -2.50 -5.80
CA LEU A 5 -7.26 -2.20 -5.89
C LEU A 5 -6.99 -0.71 -5.66
N PHE A 6 -7.85 0.16 -6.20
CA PHE A 6 -7.74 1.60 -6.00
C PHE A 6 -7.96 2.01 -4.54
N VAL A 7 -9.00 1.48 -3.90
CA VAL A 7 -9.28 1.74 -2.47
C VAL A 7 -8.13 1.24 -1.62
N LEU A 8 -7.65 0.01 -1.84
CA LEU A 8 -6.55 -0.55 -1.08
C LEU A 8 -5.24 0.22 -1.29
N ALA A 9 -4.97 0.67 -2.52
CA ALA A 9 -3.81 1.51 -2.82
C ALA A 9 -3.87 2.82 -2.02
N LYS A 10 -5.02 3.51 -2.00
CA LYS A 10 -5.21 4.73 -1.21
C LYS A 10 -5.04 4.51 0.28
N GLU A 11 -5.65 3.45 0.82
CA GLU A 11 -5.49 3.12 2.24
C GLU A 11 -4.03 2.83 2.60
N TYR A 12 -3.31 2.11 1.73
CA TYR A 12 -1.91 1.79 1.92
C TYR A 12 -1.03 3.05 1.91
N ILE A 13 -1.22 3.95 0.95
CA ILE A 13 -0.47 5.22 0.89
C ILE A 13 -0.79 6.13 2.08
N ASN A 14 -2.07 6.29 2.42
CA ASN A 14 -2.49 7.08 3.59
C ASN A 14 -1.83 6.57 4.88
N LEU A 15 -1.67 5.25 5.00
CA LEU A 15 -1.00 4.66 6.17
C LEU A 15 0.50 4.97 6.19
N ILE A 16 1.17 4.92 5.04
CA ILE A 16 2.59 5.32 4.91
C ILE A 16 2.77 6.78 5.32
N GLU A 17 1.95 7.70 4.81
CA GLU A 17 2.01 9.11 5.19
C GLU A 17 1.73 9.33 6.68
N LYS A 18 0.83 8.52 7.27
CA LYS A 18 0.53 8.59 8.70
C LYS A 18 1.72 8.13 9.55
N ILE A 19 2.44 7.10 9.11
CA ILE A 19 3.67 6.64 9.76
C ILE A 19 4.70 7.76 9.76
N GLU A 20 4.95 8.39 8.60
CA GLU A 20 5.93 9.50 8.47
C GLU A 20 5.62 10.68 9.42
N LYS A 21 4.33 10.93 9.70
CA LYS A 21 3.87 12.00 10.59
C LYS A 21 3.78 11.59 12.07
N THR A 22 3.99 10.32 12.41
CA THR A 22 3.85 9.81 13.78
C THR A 22 5.21 9.74 14.46
N SER A 23 5.37 10.43 15.60
CA SER A 23 6.62 10.35 16.40
C SER A 23 6.51 9.44 17.63
N ASP A 24 5.30 8.97 17.96
CA ASP A 24 5.05 8.07 19.08
C ASP A 24 5.49 6.64 18.72
N PRO A 25 6.49 6.05 19.41
CA PRO A 25 7.05 4.74 19.05
C PRO A 25 6.05 3.58 19.16
N ARG A 26 5.11 3.64 20.12
CA ARG A 26 4.11 2.58 20.29
C ARG A 26 3.08 2.64 19.18
N LYS A 27 2.64 3.84 18.82
CA LYS A 27 1.75 4.04 17.66
C LYS A 27 2.44 3.67 16.36
N LEU A 28 3.73 4.00 16.21
CA LEU A 28 4.52 3.62 15.03
C LEU A 28 4.55 2.11 14.84
N GLN A 29 4.79 1.33 15.90
CA GLN A 29 4.79 -0.13 15.83
C GLN A 29 3.46 -0.67 15.28
N THR A 30 2.33 -0.23 15.84
CA THR A 30 1.01 -0.67 15.38
C THR A 30 0.73 -0.25 13.92
N LEU A 31 1.18 0.94 13.51
CA LEU A 31 1.02 1.40 12.14
C LEU A 31 1.87 0.60 11.16
N GLU A 32 3.10 0.25 11.53
CA GLU A 32 4.00 -0.58 10.72
C GLU A 32 3.47 -2.02 10.54
N GLU A 33 2.90 -2.61 11.60
CA GLU A 33 2.21 -3.91 11.51
C GLU A 33 1.07 -3.85 10.50
N LYS A 34 0.21 -2.83 10.61
CA LYS A 34 -0.89 -2.62 9.66
C LYS A 34 -0.39 -2.34 8.23
N ARG A 35 0.76 -1.67 8.08
CA ARG A 35 1.39 -1.41 6.78
C ARG A 35 1.87 -2.71 6.16
N ALA A 36 2.41 -3.64 6.93
CA ALA A 36 2.79 -4.95 6.44
C ALA A 36 1.58 -5.75 5.96
N GLU A 37 0.47 -5.74 6.70
CA GLU A 37 -0.78 -6.40 6.30
C GLU A 37 -1.33 -5.84 4.99
N LEU A 38 -1.50 -4.52 4.90
CA LEU A 38 -1.98 -3.87 3.67
C LEU A 38 -1.06 -4.13 2.48
N HIS A 39 0.26 -4.16 2.71
CA HIS A 39 1.22 -4.50 1.68
C HIS A 39 1.00 -5.91 1.12
N TRP A 40 0.83 -6.91 1.98
CA TRP A 40 0.58 -8.28 1.55
C TRP A 40 -0.75 -8.42 0.79
N MET A 41 -1.81 -7.76 1.27
CA MET A 41 -3.10 -7.71 0.56
C MET A 41 -2.96 -7.06 -0.82
N PHE A 42 -2.17 -5.98 -0.92
CA PHE A 42 -1.95 -5.28 -2.17
C PHE A 42 -1.19 -6.15 -3.18
N ILE A 43 -0.13 -6.82 -2.73
CA ILE A 43 0.61 -7.78 -3.55
C ILE A 43 -0.29 -8.92 -4.06
N ASP A 44 -1.16 -9.45 -3.21
CA ASP A 44 -2.11 -10.50 -3.60
C ASP A 44 -3.07 -10.02 -4.68
N LEU A 45 -3.61 -8.80 -4.55
CA LEU A 45 -4.46 -8.20 -5.58
C LEU A 45 -3.71 -7.94 -6.89
N LEU A 46 -2.47 -7.43 -6.84
CA LEU A 46 -1.65 -7.26 -8.04
C LEU A 46 -1.47 -8.58 -8.78
N LYS A 47 -1.17 -9.67 -8.05
CA LYS A 47 -1.03 -11.01 -8.64
C LYS A 47 -2.34 -11.50 -9.25
N LYS A 48 -3.47 -11.34 -8.55
CA LYS A 48 -4.79 -11.72 -9.05
C LYS A 48 -5.19 -10.98 -10.32
N GLN A 49 -4.75 -9.74 -10.49
CA GLN A 49 -4.99 -8.93 -11.69
C GLN A 49 -3.92 -9.11 -12.77
N GLY A 50 -2.90 -9.95 -12.55
CA GLY A 50 -1.82 -10.16 -13.50
C GLY A 50 -0.86 -8.96 -13.64
N ILE A 51 -0.92 -7.99 -12.72
CA ILE A 51 -0.04 -6.82 -12.73
C ILE A 51 1.36 -7.26 -12.28
N LYS A 52 2.33 -7.10 -13.16
CA LYS A 52 3.72 -7.47 -12.88
C LYS A 52 4.40 -6.39 -12.03
N PHE A 53 5.06 -6.84 -10.96
CA PHE A 53 5.96 -6.02 -10.14
C PHE A 53 7.30 -6.75 -10.00
N LYS A 54 8.36 -5.99 -9.67
CA LYS A 54 9.74 -6.51 -9.63
C LYS A 54 10.15 -6.89 -8.23
N ASP A 55 9.79 -6.05 -7.28
CA ASP A 55 10.19 -6.11 -5.88
C ASP A 55 9.18 -5.30 -5.04
N ARG A 56 9.44 -5.24 -3.74
CA ARG A 56 8.59 -4.56 -2.75
C ARG A 56 8.43 -3.07 -3.06
N ASP A 57 9.53 -2.39 -3.38
CA ASP A 57 9.54 -0.96 -3.70
C ASP A 57 8.77 -0.67 -4.99
N HIS A 58 8.91 -1.53 -6.00
CA HIS A 58 8.14 -1.41 -7.22
C HIS A 58 6.63 -1.55 -6.96
N ALA A 59 6.22 -2.48 -6.10
CA ALA A 59 4.81 -2.60 -5.71
C ALA A 59 4.31 -1.34 -4.98
N THR A 60 5.10 -0.77 -4.05
CA THR A 60 4.73 0.49 -3.40
C THR A 60 4.61 1.65 -4.39
N ARG A 61 5.50 1.75 -5.39
CA ARG A 61 5.38 2.75 -6.47
C ARG A 61 4.12 2.56 -7.31
N ILE A 62 3.74 1.31 -7.60
CA ILE A 62 2.47 1.00 -8.29
C ILE A 62 1.30 1.49 -7.44
N ALA A 63 1.31 1.26 -6.12
CA ALA A 63 0.27 1.77 -5.23
C ALA A 63 0.15 3.31 -5.29
N TYR A 64 1.27 4.04 -5.29
CA TYR A 64 1.26 5.49 -5.46
C TYR A 64 0.64 5.92 -6.79
N ARG A 65 1.03 5.28 -7.89
CA ARG A 65 0.48 5.58 -9.23
C ARG A 65 -1.02 5.31 -9.30
N ILE A 66 -1.48 4.19 -8.75
CA ILE A 66 -2.91 3.85 -8.70
C ILE A 66 -3.66 4.87 -7.83
N ALA A 67 -3.15 5.20 -6.65
CA ALA A 67 -3.81 6.14 -5.74
C ALA A 67 -3.98 7.53 -6.35
N ASN A 68 -3.05 7.94 -7.22
CA ASN A 68 -3.07 9.20 -7.97
C ASN A 68 -3.86 9.15 -9.29
N GLY A 69 -4.34 7.97 -9.72
CA GLY A 69 -5.06 7.79 -10.98
C GLY A 69 -4.17 7.80 -12.23
N GLU A 70 -2.89 7.46 -12.10
CA GLU A 70 -1.87 7.50 -13.16
C GLU A 70 -1.63 6.14 -13.85
N LEU A 71 -2.63 5.26 -13.83
CA LEU A 71 -2.54 3.89 -14.32
C LEU A 71 -3.60 3.59 -15.39
#